data_AF-A0A1Y3TI39-F1
#
_entry.id   AF-A0A1Y3TI39-F1
#
_cell.length_a   1.000
_cell.length_b   1.000
_cell.length_c   1.000
_cell.angle_alpha   90.00
_cell.angle_beta   90.00
_cell.angle_gamma   90.00
#
_symmetry.space_group_name_H-M   'P 1'
#
loop_
_entity.id
_entity.type
_entity.pdbx_description
1 polymer ?
#
loop_
_entity_poly.entity_id
_entity_poly.type
_entity_poly.pdbx_seq_one_letter_code
_entity_poly.pdbx_strand_id
1 'polypeptide(L)'
;MQLLILPELSDRENFWLQSMRTDLRAGGEIRKLMREYEKHRKSKDYAAVMDLITRANWEQMEVEKKMCDALKELFAEELKEADSKGRTEGIQQGFTQGVQLTKQVLKLAAQGESPEVISEKCSISLEQVKEILE
;
A
#
# COMPACT_ATOMS: atom_id res chain seq x y z
N MET A 1 31.05 -27.42 -1.64
CA MET A 1 31.41 -26.08 -2.17
C MET A 1 30.41 -25.76 -3.25
N GLN A 2 29.69 -24.64 -3.13
CA GLN A 2 28.78 -24.16 -4.18
C GLN A 2 29.49 -23.05 -4.96
N LEU A 3 29.40 -23.10 -6.30
CA LEU A 3 30.01 -22.12 -7.20
C LEU A 3 28.89 -21.39 -7.94
N LEU A 4 28.87 -20.06 -7.84
CA LEU A 4 27.96 -19.19 -8.59
C LEU A 4 28.71 -18.57 -9.77
N ILE A 5 28.19 -18.77 -10.98
CA ILE A 5 28.76 -18.24 -12.22
C ILE A 5 27.91 -17.03 -12.65
N LEU A 6 28.35 -15.83 -12.24
CA LEU A 6 27.57 -14.59 -12.43
C LEU A 6 27.15 -14.32 -13.89
N PRO A 7 27.96 -14.60 -14.93
CA PRO A 7 27.55 -14.40 -16.32
C PRO A 7 26.43 -15.33 -16.82
N GLU A 8 26.18 -16.45 -16.13
CA GLU A 8 25.13 -17.41 -16.50
C GLU A 8 23.78 -17.11 -15.83
N LEU A 9 23.76 -16.17 -14.87
CA LEU A 9 22.54 -15.72 -14.23
C LEU A 9 21.81 -14.73 -15.14
N SER A 10 20.48 -14.85 -15.24
CA SER A 10 19.69 -13.81 -15.89
C SER A 10 19.83 -12.46 -15.19
N ASP A 11 19.57 -11.37 -15.89
CA ASP A 11 19.60 -10.02 -15.29
C ASP A 11 18.74 -9.91 -14.04
N ARG A 12 17.62 -10.66 -13.98
CA ARG A 12 16.72 -10.68 -12.83
C ARG A 12 17.32 -11.44 -11.64
N GLU A 13 17.97 -12.57 -11.91
CA GLU A 13 18.62 -13.40 -10.88
C GLU A 13 19.89 -12.74 -10.36
N ASN A 14 20.60 -11.98 -11.21
CA ASN A 14 21.86 -11.33 -10.87
C ASN A 14 21.69 -9.93 -10.27
N PHE A 15 20.52 -9.28 -10.43
CA PHE A 15 20.32 -7.88 -10.07
C PHE A 15 20.75 -7.53 -8.63
N TRP A 16 20.32 -8.34 -7.65
CA TRP A 16 20.62 -8.10 -6.24
C TRP A 16 22.09 -8.36 -5.91
N LEU A 17 22.68 -9.40 -6.51
CA LEU A 17 24.10 -9.70 -6.38
C LEU A 17 24.97 -8.58 -6.94
N GLN A 18 24.64 -8.07 -8.12
CA GLN A 18 25.32 -6.92 -8.73
C GLN A 18 25.12 -5.61 -7.95
N SER A 19 24.01 -5.48 -7.24
CA SER A 19 23.72 -4.31 -6.41
C SER A 19 24.50 -4.32 -5.09
N MET A 20 25.05 -5.47 -4.67
CA MET A 20 25.94 -5.59 -3.50
C MET A 20 27.37 -5.13 -3.81
N ARG A 21 27.50 -3.85 -4.21
CA ARG A 21 28.76 -3.13 -4.42
C ARG A 21 28.75 -1.81 -3.67
N THR A 22 29.89 -1.14 -3.57
CA THR A 22 30.08 0.09 -2.76
C THR A 22 30.09 1.38 -3.60
N ASP A 23 29.82 1.30 -4.89
CA ASP A 23 29.93 2.40 -5.86
C ASP A 23 28.61 2.68 -6.60
N LEU A 24 27.46 2.38 -5.98
CA LEU A 24 26.15 2.68 -6.57
C LEU A 24 25.99 4.18 -6.78
N ARG A 25 25.57 4.57 -7.98
CA ARG A 25 25.34 5.97 -8.31
C ARG A 25 24.00 6.44 -7.76
N ALA A 26 24.03 7.59 -7.10
CA ALA A 26 22.82 8.38 -6.88
C ALA A 26 22.11 8.61 -8.23
N GLY A 27 20.79 8.69 -8.18
CA GLY A 27 19.98 8.79 -9.37
C GLY A 27 19.42 7.45 -9.82
N GLY A 28 19.68 7.11 -11.08
CA GLY A 28 19.02 5.99 -11.77
C GLY A 28 19.21 4.62 -11.10
N GLU A 29 20.41 4.34 -10.57
CA GLU A 29 20.72 3.04 -9.97
C GLU A 29 20.04 2.86 -8.62
N ILE A 30 20.19 3.81 -7.70
CA ILE A 30 19.49 3.78 -6.40
C ILE A 30 17.98 3.80 -6.58
N ARG A 31 17.43 4.61 -7.51
CA ARG A 31 15.98 4.59 -7.78
C ARG A 31 15.51 3.26 -8.36
N LYS A 32 16.30 2.60 -9.20
CA LYS A 32 15.98 1.25 -9.71
C LYS A 32 16.02 0.23 -8.57
N LEU A 33 17.03 0.29 -7.70
CA LEU A 33 17.15 -0.56 -6.51
C LEU A 33 15.93 -0.41 -5.59
N MET A 34 15.51 0.82 -5.28
CA MET A 34 14.33 1.07 -4.46
C MET A 34 13.04 0.53 -5.10
N ARG A 35 12.87 0.69 -6.42
CA ARG A 35 11.70 0.14 -7.14
C ARG A 35 11.67 -1.38 -7.14
N GLU A 36 12.81 -2.04 -7.30
CA GLU A 36 12.90 -3.50 -7.21
C GLU A 36 12.67 -3.97 -5.78
N TYR A 37 13.19 -3.26 -4.78
CA TYR A 37 12.94 -3.56 -3.36
C TYR A 37 11.46 -3.51 -3.00
N GLU A 38 10.71 -2.51 -3.49
CA GLU A 38 9.30 -2.31 -3.14
C GLU A 38 8.43 -3.54 -3.47
N LYS A 39 8.75 -4.25 -4.57
CA LYS A 39 8.07 -5.50 -4.96
C LYS A 39 8.25 -6.62 -3.92
N HIS A 40 9.28 -6.53 -3.08
CA HIS A 40 9.67 -7.52 -2.09
C HIS A 40 9.69 -6.96 -0.65
N ARG A 41 9.06 -5.79 -0.40
CA ARG A 41 9.15 -5.04 0.88
C ARG A 41 8.79 -5.82 2.15
N LYS A 42 8.05 -6.93 2.02
CA LYS A 42 7.65 -7.80 3.13
C LYS A 42 8.63 -8.95 3.40
N SER A 43 9.62 -9.16 2.54
CA SER A 43 10.58 -10.25 2.66
C SER A 43 11.73 -9.86 3.58
N LYS A 44 12.01 -10.72 4.57
CA LYS A 44 13.12 -10.52 5.53
C LYS A 44 14.49 -10.60 4.86
N ASP A 45 14.66 -11.49 3.88
CA ASP A 45 15.94 -11.67 3.19
C ASP A 45 16.28 -10.46 2.32
N TYR A 46 15.28 -9.94 1.60
CA TYR A 46 15.46 -8.71 0.81
C TYR A 46 15.71 -7.50 1.69
N ALA A 47 15.07 -7.43 2.86
CA ALA A 47 15.34 -6.37 3.83
C ALA A 47 16.80 -6.42 4.32
N ALA A 48 17.32 -7.62 4.63
CA ALA A 48 18.71 -7.79 5.04
C ALA A 48 19.71 -7.41 3.94
N VAL A 49 19.45 -7.81 2.68
CA VAL A 49 20.29 -7.41 1.53
C VAL A 49 20.23 -5.90 1.30
N MET A 50 19.03 -5.30 1.34
CA MET A 50 18.85 -3.87 1.16
C MET A 50 19.57 -3.06 2.25
N ASP A 51 19.52 -3.51 3.49
CA ASP A 51 20.23 -2.92 4.63
C ASP A 51 21.76 -2.95 4.43
N LEU A 52 22.30 -4.09 3.96
CA LEU A 52 23.72 -4.20 3.61
C LEU A 52 24.12 -3.20 2.51
N ILE A 53 23.36 -3.16 1.40
CA ILE A 53 23.62 -2.26 0.27
C ILE A 53 23.52 -0.80 0.71
N THR A 54 22.53 -0.47 1.53
CA THR A 54 22.31 0.89 2.04
C THR A 54 23.48 1.36 2.89
N ARG A 55 23.98 0.51 3.79
CA ARG A 55 25.18 0.82 4.59
C ARG A 55 26.42 1.00 3.74
N ALA A 56 26.60 0.15 2.72
CA ALA A 56 27.74 0.19 1.81
C ALA A 56 27.76 1.45 0.91
N ASN A 57 26.60 2.07 0.66
CA ASN A 57 26.43 3.22 -0.25
C ASN A 57 25.76 4.41 0.47
N TRP A 58 26.04 4.59 1.76
CA TRP A 58 25.32 5.53 2.64
C TRP A 58 25.26 6.95 2.09
N GLU A 59 26.38 7.47 1.57
CA GLU A 59 26.45 8.84 1.05
C GLU A 59 25.50 9.06 -0.13
N GLN A 60 25.48 8.12 -1.09
CA GLN A 60 24.64 8.20 -2.27
C GLN A 60 23.16 7.98 -1.93
N MET A 61 22.88 7.13 -0.94
CA MET A 61 21.53 6.93 -0.40
C MET A 61 20.99 8.20 0.27
N GLU A 62 21.83 8.92 1.02
CA GLU A 62 21.41 10.15 1.70
C GLU A 62 21.15 11.29 0.71
N VAL A 63 21.83 11.32 -0.43
CA VAL A 63 21.54 12.29 -1.52
C VAL A 63 20.13 12.07 -2.09
N GLU A 64 19.77 10.83 -2.44
CA GLU A 64 18.42 10.53 -2.94
C GLU A 64 17.34 10.78 -1.86
N LYS A 65 17.62 10.44 -0.61
CA LYS A 65 16.72 10.69 0.51
C LYS A 65 16.45 12.18 0.71
N LYS A 66 17.48 13.03 0.71
CA LYS A 66 17.33 14.49 0.80
C LYS A 66 16.49 15.05 -0.33
N MET A 67 16.67 14.55 -1.55
CA MET A 67 15.82 14.94 -2.69
C MET A 67 14.36 14.51 -2.46
N CYS A 68 14.11 13.28 -2.00
CA CYS A 68 12.76 12.82 -1.65
C CYS A 68 12.12 13.64 -0.52
N ASP A 69 12.88 14.00 0.50
CA ASP A 69 12.38 14.78 1.64
C ASP A 69 12.07 16.23 1.21
N ALA A 70 12.90 16.84 0.36
CA ALA A 70 12.61 18.13 -0.24
C ALA A 70 11.35 18.10 -1.12
N LEU A 71 11.12 17.01 -1.87
CA LEU A 71 9.87 16.82 -2.62
C LEU A 71 8.66 16.68 -1.69
N LYS A 72 8.78 15.90 -0.61
CA LYS A 72 7.69 15.78 0.39
C LYS A 72 7.38 17.11 1.06
N GLU A 73 8.40 17.89 1.39
CA GLU A 73 8.26 19.22 1.97
C GLU A 73 7.59 20.18 0.97
N LEU A 74 8.02 20.16 -0.29
CA LEU A 74 7.44 20.96 -1.36
C LEU A 74 5.94 20.69 -1.55
N PHE A 75 5.51 19.44 -1.39
CA PHE A 75 4.12 19.01 -1.58
C PHE A 75 3.36 18.74 -0.26
N ALA A 76 3.89 19.19 0.88
CA ALA A 76 3.35 18.80 2.19
C ALA A 76 1.91 19.28 2.39
N GLU A 77 1.61 20.51 1.94
CA GLU A 77 0.27 21.07 2.10
C GLU A 77 -0.72 20.44 1.12
N GLU A 78 -0.34 20.18 -0.13
CA GLU A 78 -1.20 19.50 -1.10
C GLU A 78 -1.54 18.07 -0.66
N LEU A 79 -0.57 17.34 -0.09
CA LEU A 79 -0.80 16.01 0.47
C LEU A 79 -1.79 16.06 1.63
N LYS A 80 -1.63 17.04 2.54
CA LYS A 80 -2.53 17.24 3.67
C LYS A 80 -3.95 17.65 3.22
N GLU A 81 -4.05 18.52 2.22
CA GLU A 81 -5.33 18.92 1.64
C GLU A 81 -6.02 17.73 0.96
N ALA A 82 -5.27 16.93 0.19
CA ALA A 82 -5.77 15.72 -0.45
C ALA A 82 -6.27 14.69 0.58
N ASP A 83 -5.51 14.47 1.66
CA ASP A 83 -5.91 13.59 2.76
C ASP A 83 -7.19 14.10 3.45
N SER A 84 -7.27 15.40 3.72
CA SER A 84 -8.46 16.03 4.33
C SER A 84 -9.69 15.89 3.45
N LYS A 85 -9.56 16.17 2.15
CA LYS A 85 -10.63 15.99 1.15
C LYS A 85 -11.06 14.54 1.08
N GLY A 86 -10.11 13.60 0.93
CA GLY A 86 -10.41 12.17 0.85
C GLY A 86 -11.13 11.63 2.09
N ARG A 87 -10.76 12.09 3.28
CA ARG A 87 -11.48 11.74 4.52
C ARG A 87 -12.90 12.30 4.52
N THR A 88 -13.07 13.56 4.14
CA THR A 88 -14.38 14.23 4.11
C THR A 88 -15.31 13.56 3.11
N GLU A 89 -14.81 13.29 1.91
CA GLU A 89 -15.53 12.56 0.86
C GLU A 89 -15.89 11.15 1.30
N GLY A 90 -14.96 10.42 1.92
CA GLY A 90 -15.19 9.08 2.44
C GLY A 90 -16.29 9.04 3.51
N ILE A 91 -16.29 10.00 4.44
CA ILE A 91 -17.34 10.13 5.46
C ILE A 91 -18.69 10.42 4.80
N GLN A 92 -18.74 11.37 3.86
CA GLN A 92 -19.98 11.74 3.18
C GLN A 92 -20.55 10.58 2.35
N GLN A 93 -19.70 9.86 1.62
CA GLN A 93 -20.09 8.68 0.86
C GLN A 93 -20.60 7.57 1.78
N GLY A 94 -19.86 7.25 2.85
CA GLY A 94 -20.26 6.25 3.83
C GLY A 94 -21.59 6.57 4.51
N PHE A 95 -21.79 7.83 4.91
CA PHE A 95 -23.06 8.29 5.47
C PHE A 95 -24.23 8.11 4.48
N THR A 96 -24.03 8.53 3.23
CA THR A 96 -25.06 8.44 2.19
C THR A 96 -25.43 6.98 1.89
N GLN A 97 -24.43 6.11 1.76
CA GLN A 97 -24.60 4.68 1.56
C GLN A 97 -25.30 4.02 2.75
N GLY A 98 -24.91 4.37 3.99
CA GLY A 98 -25.54 3.90 5.21
C GLY A 98 -27.03 4.27 5.27
N VAL A 99 -27.36 5.54 5.00
CA VAL A 99 -28.76 6.00 4.96
C VAL A 99 -29.58 5.24 3.91
N GLN A 100 -29.02 4.99 2.72
CA GLN A 100 -29.71 4.22 1.68
C GLN A 100 -29.94 2.76 2.09
N LEU A 101 -28.92 2.12 2.66
CA LEU A 101 -29.00 0.75 3.17
C LEU A 101 -30.06 0.63 4.26
N THR A 102 -30.03 1.50 5.28
CA THR A 102 -31.03 1.50 6.36
C THR A 102 -32.44 1.70 5.83
N LYS A 103 -32.65 2.62 4.87
CA LYS A 103 -33.96 2.80 4.23
C LYS A 103 -34.45 1.54 3.51
N GLN A 104 -33.55 0.82 2.84
CA GLN A 104 -33.89 -0.42 2.14
C GLN A 104 -34.26 -1.53 3.12
N VAL A 105 -33.47 -1.71 4.18
CA VAL A 105 -33.73 -2.69 5.24
C VAL A 105 -35.08 -2.43 5.91
N LEU A 106 -35.34 -1.18 6.34
CA LEU A 106 -36.61 -0.80 6.96
C LEU A 106 -37.81 -1.00 6.03
N LYS A 107 -37.65 -0.70 4.73
CA LYS A 107 -38.70 -0.92 3.74
C LYS A 107 -39.04 -2.40 3.57
N LEU A 108 -38.04 -3.28 3.50
CA LEU A 108 -38.25 -4.72 3.38
C LEU A 108 -38.87 -5.30 4.66
N ALA A 109 -38.41 -4.85 5.84
CA ALA A 109 -39.00 -5.25 7.11
C ALA A 109 -40.47 -4.83 7.21
N ALA A 110 -40.82 -3.61 6.78
CA ALA A 110 -42.21 -3.13 6.73
C ALA A 110 -43.09 -3.93 5.74
N GLN A 111 -42.50 -4.59 4.74
CA GLN A 111 -43.19 -5.51 3.83
C GLN A 111 -43.40 -6.92 4.43
N GLY A 112 -42.91 -7.17 5.65
CA GLY A 112 -43.02 -8.46 6.33
C GLY A 112 -41.93 -9.46 5.97
N GLU A 113 -40.86 -9.03 5.31
CA GLU A 113 -39.73 -9.90 4.98
C GLU A 113 -38.95 -10.29 6.25
N SER A 114 -38.52 -11.55 6.32
CA SER A 114 -37.70 -12.05 7.45
C SER A 114 -36.29 -11.44 7.43
N PRO A 115 -35.64 -11.26 8.60
CA PRO A 115 -34.27 -10.77 8.68
C PRO A 115 -33.26 -11.57 7.83
N GLU A 116 -33.47 -12.88 7.66
CA GLU A 116 -32.65 -13.76 6.83
C GLU A 116 -32.75 -13.38 5.34
N VAL A 117 -33.97 -13.14 4.85
CA VAL A 117 -34.20 -12.73 3.46
C VAL A 117 -33.66 -11.32 3.20
N ILE A 118 -33.75 -10.41 4.18
CA ILE A 118 -33.19 -9.06 4.08
C ILE A 118 -31.66 -9.10 4.03
N SER A 119 -31.02 -9.95 4.84
CA SER A 119 -29.58 -10.16 4.83
C SER A 119 -29.10 -10.57 3.43
N GLU A 120 -29.78 -11.52 2.79
CA GLU A 120 -29.47 -11.94 1.43
C GLU A 120 -29.69 -10.81 0.42
N LYS A 121 -30.86 -10.14 0.44
CA LYS A 121 -31.22 -9.08 -0.51
C LYS A 121 -30.33 -7.84 -0.42
N CYS A 122 -29.87 -7.49 0.78
CA CYS A 122 -29.02 -6.34 1.02
C CYS A 122 -27.53 -6.68 1.06
N SER A 123 -27.16 -7.96 0.93
CA SER A 123 -25.77 -8.45 0.96
C SER A 123 -25.00 -7.96 2.20
N ILE A 124 -25.69 -7.95 3.35
CA ILE A 124 -25.14 -7.61 4.66
C ILE A 124 -25.38 -8.76 5.63
N SER A 125 -24.62 -8.82 6.72
CA SER A 125 -24.77 -9.91 7.71
C SER A 125 -26.11 -9.84 8.44
N LEU A 126 -26.59 -10.98 8.91
CA LEU A 126 -27.81 -11.06 9.73
C LEU A 126 -27.69 -10.22 11.02
N GLU A 127 -26.49 -10.12 11.60
CA GLU A 127 -26.21 -9.26 12.76
C GLU A 127 -26.44 -7.78 12.42
N GLN A 128 -25.92 -7.31 11.28
CA GLN A 128 -26.15 -5.94 10.81
C GLN A 128 -27.62 -5.64 10.51
N VAL A 129 -28.37 -6.61 9.96
CA VAL A 129 -29.82 -6.44 9.75
C VAL A 129 -30.53 -6.28 11.08
N LYS A 130 -30.19 -7.09 12.08
CA LYS A 130 -30.78 -7.00 13.43
C LYS A 130 -30.44 -5.65 14.08
N GLU A 131 -29.18 -5.23 14.03
CA GLU A 131 -28.74 -3.93 14.55
C GLU A 131 -29.48 -2.74 13.91
N ILE A 132 -29.81 -2.82 12.61
CA ILE A 132 -30.58 -1.78 11.93
C ILE A 132 -32.07 -1.78 12.34
N LEU A 133 -32.60 -2.93 12.77
CA LEU A 133 -34.01 -3.13 13.12
C LEU A 133 -34.31 -3.03 14.62
N GLU A 134 -33.28 -2.98 15.47
CA GLU A 134 -33.39 -2.66 16.91
C GLU A 134 -33.85 -1.21 17.15
#